data_AF-A0A3M1QBW9-F1
#
_entry.id   AF-A0A3M1QBW9-F1
#
_cell.length_a   1.000
_cell.length_b   1.000
_cell.length_c   1.000
_cell.angle_alpha   90.00
_cell.angle_beta   90.00
_cell.angle_gamma   90.00
#
_symmetry.space_group_name_H-M   'P 1'
#
loop_
_entity.id
_entity.type
_entity.pdbx_description
1 polymer ?
#
loop_
_entity_poly.entity_id
_entity_poly.type
_entity_poly.pdbx_seq_one_letter_code
_entity_poly.pdbx_strand_id
1 'polypeptide(L)'
;MTRRKRLTLLLVLVALAGVANVPFAVTRLHSRTQPKPRGENYMGDDAARREWPAATPHTRRWPAPHQFEYAHEFGFHYYNVFGEQSGQRFQMNVQLTGWPLPVLEDKKMWWDWSDPTLKGPEPDPALRVVPSGLILNPIIVGVGLYLILTLPRDVFVFFRARRRRKRGRCIGCGYSLTGNTSGRCPECGRPIAAPAPDDRAAEHAAFQ
;
A
#
# COMPACT_ATOMS: atom_id res chain seq x y z
N MET A 1 8.11 -25.11 -5.39
CA MET A 1 6.68 -24.85 -5.70
C MET A 1 6.61 -24.54 -7.20
N THR A 2 5.67 -25.10 -7.95
CA THR A 2 5.56 -24.82 -9.39
C THR A 2 5.12 -23.37 -9.62
N ARG A 3 5.44 -22.79 -10.80
CA ARG A 3 5.03 -21.41 -11.15
C ARG A 3 3.51 -21.23 -11.05
N ARG A 4 2.73 -22.24 -11.46
CA ARG A 4 1.27 -22.25 -11.33
C ARG A 4 0.82 -22.13 -9.86
N LYS A 5 1.39 -22.94 -8.96
CA LYS A 5 1.07 -22.88 -7.51
C LYS A 5 1.40 -21.52 -6.88
N ARG A 6 2.49 -20.87 -7.31
CA ARG A 6 2.87 -19.51 -6.89
C ARG A 6 1.84 -18.47 -7.30
N LEU A 7 1.44 -18.49 -8.58
CA LEU A 7 0.41 -17.59 -9.08
C LEU A 7 -0.93 -17.79 -8.37
N THR A 8 -1.36 -19.05 -8.19
CA THR A 8 -2.59 -19.37 -7.46
C THR A 8 -2.55 -18.84 -6.03
N LEU A 9 -1.44 -19.05 -5.30
CA LEU A 9 -1.28 -18.52 -3.96
C LEU A 9 -1.39 -17.00 -3.91
N LEU A 10 -0.71 -16.30 -4.84
CA LEU A 10 -0.77 -14.83 -4.91
C LEU A 10 -2.20 -14.34 -5.14
N LEU A 11 -2.91 -14.91 -6.11
CA LEU A 11 -4.29 -14.52 -6.42
C LEU A 11 -5.23 -14.77 -5.23
N VAL A 12 -5.06 -15.89 -4.51
CA VAL A 12 -5.83 -16.18 -3.30
C VAL A 12 -5.55 -15.14 -2.21
N LEU A 13 -4.28 -14.77 -1.97
CA LEU A 13 -3.93 -13.76 -0.97
C LEU A 13 -4.51 -12.38 -1.31
N VAL A 14 -4.46 -11.97 -2.59
CA VAL A 14 -5.07 -10.71 -3.04
C VAL A 14 -6.59 -10.75 -2.89
N ALA A 15 -7.25 -11.85 -3.25
CA ALA A 15 -8.70 -11.99 -3.08
C ALA A 15 -9.11 -11.93 -1.60
N LEU A 16 -8.40 -12.63 -0.72
CA LEU A 16 -8.65 -12.58 0.73
C LEU A 16 -8.47 -11.17 1.30
N ALA A 17 -7.40 -10.46 0.88
CA ALA A 17 -7.20 -9.07 1.25
C ALA A 17 -8.34 -8.18 0.75
N GLY A 18 -8.86 -8.43 -0.45
CA GLY A 18 -10.05 -7.77 -1.01
C GLY A 18 -11.30 -7.94 -0.14
N VAL A 19 -11.59 -9.17 0.28
CA VAL A 19 -12.73 -9.50 1.14
C VAL A 19 -12.62 -8.81 2.51
N ALA A 20 -11.41 -8.71 3.07
CA ALA A 20 -11.18 -8.08 4.37
C ALA A 20 -11.14 -6.54 4.34
N ASN A 21 -10.84 -5.93 3.18
CA ASN A 21 -10.53 -4.50 3.06
C ASN A 21 -11.69 -3.58 3.50
N VAL A 22 -12.90 -3.81 2.97
CA VAL A 22 -14.08 -2.98 3.28
C VAL A 22 -14.58 -3.22 4.71
N PRO A 23 -14.75 -4.47 5.20
CA PRO A 23 -15.12 -4.71 6.59
C PRO A 23 -14.16 -4.03 7.58
N PHE A 24 -12.84 -4.12 7.32
CA PHE A 24 -11.86 -3.42 8.14
C PHE A 24 -12.10 -1.90 8.17
N ALA A 25 -12.31 -1.27 7.01
CA ALA A 25 -12.60 0.17 6.95
C ALA A 25 -13.89 0.55 7.69
N VAL A 26 -14.93 -0.29 7.64
CA VAL A 26 -16.20 -0.07 8.37
C VAL A 26 -15.97 -0.11 9.88
N THR A 27 -15.17 -1.06 10.39
CA THR A 27 -14.86 -1.14 11.84
C THR A 27 -14.10 0.07 12.38
N ARG A 28 -13.54 0.91 11.50
CA ARG A 28 -12.79 2.12 11.84
C ARG A 28 -13.62 3.40 11.77
N LEU A 29 -14.88 3.33 11.33
CA LEU A 29 -15.77 4.48 11.31
C LEU A 29 -16.10 4.94 12.73
N HIS A 30 -15.95 6.23 12.99
CA HIS A 30 -16.24 6.80 14.29
C HIS A 30 -17.62 7.47 14.30
N SER A 31 -18.41 7.13 15.32
CA SER A 31 -19.68 7.82 15.57
C SER A 31 -19.43 9.27 15.99
N ARG A 32 -20.40 10.16 15.70
CA ARG A 32 -20.41 11.56 16.19
C ARG A 32 -20.33 11.64 17.72
N THR A 33 -20.79 10.61 18.43
CA THR A 33 -20.82 10.56 19.89
C THR A 33 -19.52 10.03 20.51
N GLN A 34 -18.63 9.43 19.73
CA GLN A 34 -17.37 8.92 20.25
C GLN A 34 -16.38 10.07 20.49
N PRO A 35 -15.57 9.99 21.56
CA PRO A 35 -14.50 10.94 21.77
C PRO A 35 -13.55 10.89 20.58
N LYS A 36 -13.27 12.06 19.99
CA LYS A 36 -12.37 12.17 18.86
C LYS A 36 -10.93 11.89 19.32
N PRO A 37 -10.09 11.24 18.51
CA PRO A 37 -8.67 11.15 18.79
C PRO A 37 -8.07 12.54 18.98
N ARG A 38 -7.06 12.64 19.85
CA ARG A 38 -6.30 13.89 19.99
C ARG A 38 -5.57 14.17 18.69
N GLY A 39 -5.80 15.36 18.16
CA GLY A 39 -5.25 15.81 16.89
C GLY A 39 -4.44 17.09 17.03
N GLU A 40 -3.87 17.50 15.91
CA GLU A 40 -3.29 18.81 15.71
C GLU A 40 -4.42 19.82 15.43
N ASN A 41 -4.28 21.03 15.95
CA ASN A 41 -5.23 22.11 15.72
C ASN A 41 -4.47 23.33 15.20
N TYR A 42 -4.84 23.79 14.02
CA TYR A 42 -4.25 24.94 13.33
C TYR A 42 -5.27 26.08 13.31
N MET A 43 -4.81 27.31 13.49
CA MET A 43 -5.65 28.51 13.58
C MET A 43 -5.09 29.62 12.68
N GLY A 44 -5.95 30.56 12.28
CA GLY A 44 -5.56 31.76 11.52
C GLY A 44 -4.87 31.42 10.20
N ASP A 45 -3.73 32.07 9.93
CA ASP A 45 -2.99 31.90 8.67
C ASP A 45 -2.48 30.47 8.43
N ASP A 46 -2.17 29.72 9.51
CA ASP A 46 -1.79 28.31 9.40
C ASP A 46 -2.93 27.43 8.92
N ALA A 47 -4.16 27.72 9.39
CA ALA A 47 -5.36 27.05 8.90
C ALA A 47 -5.66 27.47 7.46
N ALA A 48 -5.50 28.76 7.13
CA ALA A 48 -5.80 29.29 5.79
C ALA A 48 -4.87 28.70 4.71
N ARG A 49 -3.62 28.38 5.06
CA ARG A 49 -2.67 27.66 4.19
C ARG A 49 -3.11 26.21 3.91
N ARG A 50 -3.96 25.64 4.76
CA ARG A 50 -4.51 24.30 4.58
C ARG A 50 -5.85 24.43 3.86
N GLU A 51 -5.91 23.92 2.64
CA GLU A 51 -7.15 23.93 1.87
C GLU A 51 -8.22 23.02 2.49
N TRP A 52 -9.47 23.14 2.02
CA TRP A 52 -10.53 22.22 2.42
C TRP A 52 -10.16 20.77 2.03
N PRO A 53 -10.33 19.78 2.92
CA PRO A 53 -9.86 18.42 2.71
C PRO A 53 -10.63 17.65 1.64
N ALA A 54 -11.78 18.17 1.20
CA ALA A 54 -12.58 17.59 0.14
C ALA A 54 -13.27 18.69 -0.68
N ALA A 55 -13.77 18.32 -1.87
CA ALA A 55 -14.52 19.23 -2.72
C ALA A 55 -15.77 19.77 -2.00
N THR A 56 -15.91 21.09 -2.02
CA THR A 56 -17.07 21.83 -1.52
C THR A 56 -18.27 21.63 -2.45
N PRO A 57 -19.52 21.63 -1.93
CA PRO A 57 -20.68 21.18 -2.69
C PRO A 57 -21.21 22.23 -3.70
N HIS A 58 -20.79 23.49 -3.58
CA HIS A 58 -21.22 24.60 -4.44
C HIS A 58 -20.13 25.00 -5.43
N THR A 59 -20.54 25.61 -6.54
CA THR A 59 -19.63 26.26 -7.50
C THR A 59 -18.90 27.45 -6.89
N ARG A 60 -19.54 28.14 -5.93
CA ARG A 60 -18.91 29.21 -5.15
C ARG A 60 -17.86 28.61 -4.21
N ARG A 61 -16.62 29.09 -4.37
CA ARG A 61 -15.50 28.72 -3.50
C ARG A 61 -15.80 29.13 -2.05
N TRP A 62 -15.69 28.19 -1.12
CA TRP A 62 -15.74 28.49 0.32
C TRP A 62 -14.57 29.37 0.74
N PRO A 63 -14.72 30.18 1.80
CA PRO A 63 -13.63 30.98 2.32
C PRO A 63 -12.45 30.10 2.76
N ALA A 64 -11.28 30.72 2.89
CA ALA A 64 -10.14 30.05 3.49
C ALA A 64 -10.48 29.62 4.93
N PRO A 65 -10.05 28.43 5.37
CA PRO A 65 -10.27 28.01 6.75
C PRO A 65 -9.60 28.94 7.76
N HIS A 66 -10.29 29.26 8.84
CA HIS A 66 -9.68 29.95 10.00
C HIS A 66 -9.32 28.99 11.13
N GLN A 67 -9.86 27.77 11.11
CA GLN A 67 -9.52 26.68 12.02
C GLN A 67 -9.48 25.37 11.25
N PHE A 68 -8.44 24.58 11.46
CA PHE A 68 -8.23 23.30 10.81
C PHE A 68 -7.75 22.28 11.86
N GLU A 69 -8.61 21.33 12.20
CA GLU A 69 -8.28 20.23 13.10
C GLU A 69 -8.00 18.96 12.30
N TYR A 70 -6.92 18.28 12.65
CA TYR A 70 -6.52 17.02 12.04
C TYR A 70 -6.15 15.99 13.09
N ALA A 71 -6.81 14.85 13.06
CA ALA A 71 -6.47 13.71 13.91
C ALA A 71 -6.26 12.47 13.05
N HIS A 72 -5.35 11.59 13.46
CA HIS A 72 -5.09 10.34 12.78
C HIS A 72 -4.82 9.21 13.75
N GLU A 73 -5.28 8.03 13.38
CA GLU A 73 -4.99 6.76 14.04
C GLU A 73 -4.79 5.68 12.98
N PHE A 74 -4.47 4.44 13.40
CA PHE A 74 -4.29 3.35 12.45
C PHE A 74 -5.58 3.05 11.66
N GLY A 75 -5.55 3.39 10.38
CA GLY A 75 -6.64 3.18 9.44
C GLY A 75 -7.79 4.20 9.56
N PHE A 76 -7.53 5.35 10.19
CA PHE A 76 -8.50 6.42 10.40
C PHE A 76 -7.82 7.79 10.29
N HIS A 77 -8.35 8.66 9.43
CA HIS A 77 -7.99 10.06 9.36
C HIS A 77 -9.24 10.91 9.51
N TYR A 78 -9.13 11.97 10.29
CA TYR A 78 -10.23 12.85 10.62
C TYR A 78 -9.83 14.31 10.41
N TYR A 79 -10.67 15.03 9.69
CA TYR A 79 -10.51 16.46 9.43
C TYR A 79 -11.76 17.19 9.91
N ASN A 80 -11.57 18.29 10.61
CA ASN A 80 -12.66 19.17 11.01
C ASN A 80 -12.24 20.62 10.79
N VAL A 81 -12.84 21.24 9.79
CA VAL A 81 -12.37 22.48 9.21
C VAL A 81 -13.48 23.51 9.28
N PHE A 82 -13.15 24.72 9.70
CA PHE A 82 -14.08 25.83 9.85
C PHE A 82 -13.60 27.03 9.03
N GLY A 83 -14.55 27.67 8.36
CA GLY A 83 -14.36 28.91 7.62
C GLY A 83 -15.47 29.90 7.95
N GLU A 84 -15.21 31.19 7.78
CA GLU A 84 -16.22 32.23 7.97
C GLU A 84 -16.07 33.31 6.89
N GLN A 85 -17.18 33.76 6.32
CA GLN A 85 -17.20 34.87 5.37
C GLN A 85 -18.50 35.64 5.53
N SER A 86 -18.40 36.96 5.72
CA SER A 86 -19.58 37.85 5.80
C SER A 86 -20.61 37.40 6.85
N GLY A 87 -20.15 36.87 7.99
CA GLY A 87 -21.01 36.34 9.06
C GLY A 87 -21.58 34.94 8.81
N GLN A 88 -21.36 34.35 7.63
CA GLN A 88 -21.72 32.97 7.36
C GLN A 88 -20.62 32.03 7.78
N ARG A 89 -20.99 31.01 8.57
CA ARG A 89 -20.07 29.97 9.04
C ARG A 89 -20.17 28.75 8.14
N PHE A 90 -19.01 28.20 7.80
CA PHE A 90 -18.85 26.99 7.03
C PHE A 90 -18.08 25.98 7.86
N GLN A 91 -18.53 24.74 7.88
CA GLN A 91 -17.83 23.65 8.55
C GLN A 91 -17.83 22.41 7.66
N MET A 92 -16.72 21.70 7.65
CA MET A 92 -16.59 20.41 6.98
C MET A 92 -15.93 19.40 7.90
N ASN A 93 -16.57 18.25 8.03
CA ASN A 93 -16.04 17.08 8.68
C ASN A 93 -15.77 16.00 7.64
N VAL A 94 -14.55 15.47 7.61
CA VAL A 94 -14.20 14.37 6.71
C VAL A 94 -13.57 13.27 7.54
N GLN A 95 -14.16 12.08 7.50
CA GLN A 95 -13.56 10.85 8.00
C GLN A 95 -13.12 10.00 6.81
N LEU A 96 -11.86 9.61 6.80
CA LEU A 96 -11.30 8.67 5.84
C LEU A 96 -10.91 7.39 6.59
N THR A 97 -11.52 6.25 6.25
CA THR A 97 -11.20 4.96 6.88
C THR A 97 -10.65 3.95 5.88
N GLY A 98 -9.69 3.15 6.34
CA GLY A 98 -9.05 2.11 5.54
C GLY A 98 -7.53 2.08 5.75
N TRP A 99 -6.91 0.95 5.41
CA TRP A 99 -5.46 0.77 5.50
C TRP A 99 -4.98 -0.20 4.41
N PRO A 100 -3.82 0.04 3.77
CA PRO A 100 -2.91 1.19 3.95
C PRO A 100 -3.42 2.52 3.37
N LEU A 101 -4.37 2.48 2.43
CA LEU A 101 -5.00 3.67 1.86
C LEU A 101 -6.48 3.77 2.31
N PRO A 102 -7.08 4.97 2.34
CA PRO A 102 -8.51 5.15 2.59
C PRO A 102 -9.38 4.40 1.58
N VAL A 103 -10.40 3.70 2.09
CA VAL A 103 -11.39 2.94 1.33
C VAL A 103 -12.76 3.59 1.41
N LEU A 104 -13.09 4.22 2.54
CA LEU A 104 -14.37 4.91 2.75
C LEU A 104 -14.13 6.37 3.14
N GLU A 105 -15.00 7.24 2.64
CA GLU A 105 -15.08 8.66 2.96
C GLU A 105 -16.49 8.96 3.51
N ASP A 106 -16.56 9.36 4.78
CA ASP A 106 -17.76 9.98 5.38
C ASP A 106 -17.52 11.49 5.44
N LYS A 107 -18.29 12.25 4.65
CA LYS A 107 -18.16 13.70 4.54
C LYS A 107 -19.44 14.34 5.02
N LYS A 108 -19.31 15.33 5.91
CA LYS A 108 -20.43 16.09 6.47
C LYS A 108 -20.12 17.56 6.41
N MET A 109 -21.10 18.36 6.06
CA MET A 109 -20.90 19.77 5.76
C MET A 109 -22.03 20.59 6.40
N TRP A 110 -21.68 21.73 6.99
CA TRP A 110 -22.63 22.66 7.60
C TRP A 110 -22.37 24.07 7.08
N TRP A 111 -23.45 24.74 6.72
CA TRP A 111 -23.48 26.16 6.36
C TRP A 111 -24.89 26.71 6.66
N ASP A 112 -25.13 27.99 6.36
CA ASP A 112 -26.47 28.57 6.50
C ASP A 112 -27.41 28.06 5.37
N TRP A 113 -28.32 27.17 5.73
CA TRP A 113 -29.32 26.58 4.83
C TRP A 113 -30.41 27.55 4.40
N SER A 114 -30.55 28.68 5.11
CA SER A 114 -31.53 29.70 4.76
C SER A 114 -31.08 30.56 3.57
N ASP A 115 -29.78 30.56 3.24
CA ASP A 115 -29.26 31.30 2.10
C ASP A 115 -29.61 30.58 0.78
N PRO A 116 -30.47 31.16 -0.08
CA PRO A 116 -30.86 30.55 -1.35
C PRO A 116 -29.69 30.40 -2.33
N THR A 117 -28.60 31.18 -2.16
CA THR A 117 -27.40 31.12 -3.01
C THR A 117 -26.50 29.94 -2.68
N LEU A 118 -26.67 29.34 -1.50
CA LEU A 118 -25.93 28.17 -1.03
C LEU A 118 -26.77 26.89 -1.09
N LYS A 119 -27.81 26.84 -1.93
CA LYS A 119 -28.53 25.59 -2.19
C LYS A 119 -27.58 24.59 -2.87
N GLY A 120 -27.32 23.49 -2.19
CA GLY A 120 -26.44 22.41 -2.64
C GLY A 120 -27.06 21.03 -2.39
N PRO A 121 -26.32 19.95 -2.72
CA PRO A 121 -26.66 18.60 -2.30
C PRO A 121 -26.83 18.48 -0.78
N GLU A 122 -27.45 17.39 -0.36
CA GLU A 122 -27.76 17.04 1.03
C GLU A 122 -26.57 17.28 2.00
N PRO A 123 -26.80 17.77 3.25
CA PRO A 123 -25.74 18.14 4.20
C PRO A 123 -24.78 17.00 4.51
N ASP A 124 -25.35 15.80 4.53
CA ASP A 124 -24.73 14.55 4.92
C ASP A 124 -24.80 13.59 3.71
N PRO A 125 -23.95 13.79 2.69
CA PRO A 125 -23.91 12.88 1.55
C PRO A 125 -23.67 11.44 2.02
N ALA A 126 -24.21 10.48 1.27
CA ALA A 126 -24.02 9.06 1.54
C ALA A 126 -22.52 8.70 1.60
N LEU A 127 -22.19 7.70 2.43
CA LEU A 127 -20.85 7.14 2.57
C LEU A 127 -20.27 6.79 1.20
N ARG A 128 -19.12 7.37 0.85
CA ARG A 128 -18.48 7.19 -0.46
C ARG A 128 -17.37 6.17 -0.38
N VAL A 129 -17.25 5.35 -1.42
CA VAL A 129 -16.11 4.45 -1.58
C VAL A 129 -15.01 5.18 -2.34
N VAL A 130 -13.79 5.13 -1.80
CA VAL A 130 -12.57 5.68 -2.40
C VAL A 130 -11.96 4.59 -3.30
N PRO A 131 -12.01 4.73 -4.64
CA PRO A 131 -11.63 3.65 -5.55
C PRO A 131 -10.17 3.24 -5.45
N SER A 132 -9.28 4.19 -5.13
CA SER A 132 -7.84 3.93 -5.00
C SER A 132 -7.55 2.95 -3.88
N GLY A 133 -8.10 3.15 -2.66
CA GLY A 133 -7.91 2.20 -1.57
C GLY A 133 -8.69 0.89 -1.77
N LEU A 134 -9.84 0.93 -2.44
CA LEU A 134 -10.59 -0.29 -2.77
C LEU A 134 -9.75 -1.25 -3.64
N ILE A 135 -9.03 -0.72 -4.63
CA ILE A 135 -8.30 -1.51 -5.63
C ILE A 135 -6.86 -1.78 -5.21
N LEU A 136 -6.14 -0.78 -4.67
CA LEU A 136 -4.72 -0.90 -4.38
C LEU A 136 -4.43 -1.64 -3.07
N ASN A 137 -5.27 -1.51 -2.03
CA ASN A 137 -5.01 -2.19 -0.75
C ASN A 137 -4.93 -3.72 -0.90
N PRO A 138 -5.85 -4.41 -1.61
CA PRO A 138 -5.77 -5.86 -1.79
C PRO A 138 -4.50 -6.31 -2.51
N ILE A 139 -4.04 -5.51 -3.48
CA ILE A 139 -2.80 -5.77 -4.22
C ILE A 139 -1.60 -5.60 -3.29
N ILE A 140 -1.52 -4.48 -2.57
CA ILE A 140 -0.39 -4.18 -1.67
C ILE A 140 -0.30 -5.24 -0.57
N VAL A 141 -1.40 -5.53 0.12
CA VAL A 141 -1.43 -6.50 1.23
C VAL A 141 -1.20 -7.92 0.71
N GLY A 142 -1.88 -8.32 -0.37
CA GLY A 142 -1.73 -9.65 -0.94
C GLY A 142 -0.32 -9.94 -1.47
N VAL A 143 0.27 -8.99 -2.20
CA VAL A 143 1.66 -9.08 -2.68
C VAL A 143 2.65 -9.05 -1.52
N GLY A 144 2.45 -8.15 -0.55
CA GLY A 144 3.29 -8.05 0.65
C GLY A 144 3.33 -9.38 1.42
N LEU A 145 2.17 -9.96 1.72
CA LEU A 145 2.06 -11.26 2.37
C LEU A 145 2.69 -12.38 1.53
N TYR A 146 2.48 -12.38 0.22
CA TYR A 146 3.11 -13.35 -0.68
C TYR A 146 4.64 -13.28 -0.61
N LEU A 147 5.21 -12.07 -0.63
CA LEU A 147 6.65 -11.87 -0.51
C LEU A 147 7.17 -12.36 0.84
N ILE A 148 6.51 -11.99 1.95
CA ILE A 148 6.88 -12.43 3.30
C ILE A 148 6.91 -13.97 3.38
N LEU A 149 5.93 -14.66 2.78
CA LEU A 149 5.82 -16.11 2.84
C LEU A 149 6.80 -16.86 1.90
N THR A 150 7.15 -16.28 0.75
CA THR A 150 7.92 -17.00 -0.29
C THR A 150 9.38 -16.59 -0.36
N LEU A 151 9.71 -15.34 -0.06
CA LEU A 151 11.04 -14.77 -0.23
C LEU A 151 12.09 -15.40 0.69
N PRO A 152 11.86 -15.65 1.99
CA PRO A 152 12.89 -16.26 2.86
C PRO A 152 13.37 -17.63 2.36
N ARG A 153 12.44 -18.46 1.88
CA ARG A 153 12.76 -19.77 1.29
C ARG A 153 13.58 -19.62 0.01
N ASP A 154 13.12 -18.76 -0.90
CA ASP A 154 13.76 -18.58 -2.20
C ASP A 154 15.17 -18.01 -2.04
N VAL A 155 15.33 -17.04 -1.14
CA VAL A 155 16.61 -16.47 -0.74
C VAL A 155 17.52 -17.54 -0.14
N PHE A 156 17.03 -18.38 0.79
CA PHE A 156 17.81 -19.47 1.38
C PHE A 156 18.27 -20.50 0.34
N VAL A 157 17.37 -20.94 -0.54
CA VAL A 157 17.68 -21.88 -1.63
C VAL A 157 18.72 -21.29 -2.57
N PHE A 158 18.57 -20.02 -2.93
CA PHE A 158 19.52 -19.29 -3.77
C PHE A 158 20.91 -19.22 -3.14
N PHE A 159 21.02 -18.79 -1.88
CA PHE A 159 22.31 -18.71 -1.18
C PHE A 159 22.95 -20.08 -0.98
N ARG A 160 22.17 -21.12 -0.65
CA ARG A 160 22.67 -22.49 -0.54
C ARG A 160 23.20 -23.00 -1.87
N ALA A 161 22.48 -22.77 -2.97
CA ALA A 161 22.93 -23.15 -4.32
C ALA A 161 24.22 -22.40 -4.69
N ARG A 162 24.29 -21.09 -4.44
CA ARG A 162 25.48 -20.26 -4.69
C ARG A 162 26.68 -20.74 -3.87
N ARG A 163 26.50 -21.05 -2.58
CA ARG A 163 27.56 -21.58 -1.71
C ARG A 163 28.08 -22.94 -2.18
N ARG A 164 27.19 -23.83 -2.64
CA ARG A 164 27.57 -25.13 -3.22
C ARG A 164 28.36 -24.96 -4.51
N ARG A 165 27.90 -24.09 -5.42
CA ARG A 165 28.59 -23.78 -6.68
C ARG A 165 30.00 -23.24 -6.43
N LYS A 166 30.15 -22.28 -5.51
CA LYS A 166 31.47 -21.72 -5.13
C LYS A 166 32.44 -22.75 -4.56
N ARG A 167 31.94 -23.86 -4.00
CA ARG A 167 32.75 -24.94 -3.41
C ARG A 167 32.97 -26.11 -4.36
N GLY A 168 32.62 -25.98 -5.65
CA GLY A 168 32.71 -27.09 -6.61
C GLY A 168 31.83 -28.27 -6.22
N ARG A 169 30.67 -28.03 -5.58
CA ARG A 169 29.72 -29.09 -5.18
C ARG A 169 28.46 -29.07 -6.03
N CYS A 170 27.87 -30.23 -6.25
CA CYS A 170 26.61 -30.37 -6.96
C CYS A 170 25.51 -29.54 -6.27
N ILE A 171 24.79 -28.71 -7.02
CA ILE A 171 23.70 -27.88 -6.50
C ILE A 171 22.52 -28.72 -5.98
N GLY A 172 22.31 -29.92 -6.54
CA GLY A 172 21.26 -30.88 -6.16
C GLY A 172 21.58 -31.60 -4.85
N CYS A 173 22.45 -32.61 -4.91
CA CYS A 173 22.78 -33.44 -3.75
C CYS A 173 23.83 -32.82 -2.82
N GLY A 174 24.79 -32.05 -3.34
CA GLY A 174 25.92 -31.51 -2.57
C GLY A 174 27.21 -32.33 -2.66
N TYR A 175 27.27 -33.35 -3.51
CA TYR A 175 28.47 -34.15 -3.80
C TYR A 175 29.62 -33.28 -4.34
N SER A 176 30.87 -33.60 -3.98
CA SER A 176 32.04 -32.89 -4.46
C SER A 176 32.27 -33.20 -5.94
N LEU A 177 32.32 -32.17 -6.80
CA LEU A 177 32.56 -32.32 -8.23
C LEU A 177 34.04 -32.20 -8.60
N THR A 178 34.93 -32.09 -7.60
CA THR A 178 36.37 -32.09 -7.81
C THR A 178 36.79 -33.37 -8.55
N GLY A 179 37.43 -33.21 -9.71
CA GLY A 179 37.87 -34.33 -10.55
C GLY A 179 36.78 -35.01 -11.37
N ASN A 180 35.54 -34.53 -11.35
CA ASN A 180 34.48 -35.13 -12.17
C ASN A 180 34.55 -34.63 -13.62
N THR A 181 34.80 -35.56 -14.56
CA THR A 181 34.92 -35.30 -16.01
C THR A 181 33.68 -35.71 -16.82
N SER A 182 32.73 -36.44 -16.21
CA SER A 182 31.57 -37.01 -16.93
C SER A 182 30.51 -35.99 -17.37
N GLY A 183 30.61 -34.73 -16.90
CA GLY A 183 29.58 -33.71 -17.11
C GLY A 183 28.25 -33.97 -16.36
N ARG A 184 28.15 -35.04 -15.56
CA ARG A 184 26.99 -35.37 -14.74
C ARG A 184 27.40 -35.72 -13.31
N CYS A 185 26.57 -35.41 -12.32
CA CYS A 185 26.84 -35.76 -10.94
C CYS A 185 26.68 -37.28 -10.72
N PRO A 186 27.67 -38.01 -10.17
CA PRO A 186 27.58 -39.46 -10.00
C PRO A 186 26.45 -39.87 -9.04
N GLU A 187 26.20 -39.08 -7.99
CA GLU A 187 25.16 -39.38 -7.00
C GLU A 187 23.72 -39.16 -7.50
N CYS A 188 23.46 -38.05 -8.20
CA CYS A 188 22.09 -37.65 -8.52
C CYS A 188 21.78 -37.56 -10.02
N GLY A 189 22.75 -37.89 -10.88
CA GLY A 189 22.63 -37.86 -12.34
C GLY A 189 22.44 -36.47 -12.96
N ARG A 190 22.33 -35.40 -12.15
CA ARG A 190 22.09 -34.05 -12.69
C ARG A 190 23.25 -33.60 -13.58
N PRO A 191 22.95 -32.97 -14.73
CA PRO A 191 23.98 -32.37 -15.56
C PRO A 191 24.68 -31.25 -14.78
N ILE A 192 26.00 -31.22 -14.91
CA ILE A 192 26.85 -30.16 -14.38
C ILE A 192 26.97 -29.13 -15.48
N ALA A 193 26.53 -27.90 -15.22
CA ALA A 193 26.78 -26.81 -16.16
C ALA A 193 28.30 -26.71 -16.34
N ALA A 194 28.78 -26.89 -17.59
CA ALA A 194 30.18 -26.68 -17.90
C ALA A 194 30.59 -25.29 -17.36
N PRO A 195 31.78 -25.15 -16.76
CA PRO A 195 32.29 -23.83 -16.46
C PRO A 195 32.17 -23.01 -17.74
N ALA A 196 31.58 -21.81 -17.66
CA ALA A 196 31.65 -20.89 -18.78
C ALA A 196 33.14 -20.78 -19.15
N PRO A 197 33.51 -20.83 -20.45
CA PRO A 197 34.89 -20.63 -20.85
C PRO A 197 35.41 -19.40 -20.12
N ASP A 198 36.53 -19.55 -19.41
CA ASP A 198 37.06 -18.50 -18.56
C ASP A 198 37.31 -17.27 -19.46
N ASP A 199 36.53 -16.20 -19.29
CA ASP A 199 36.64 -14.99 -20.10
C ASP A 199 38.06 -14.40 -20.05
N ARG A 200 38.85 -14.78 -19.02
CA ARG A 200 40.28 -14.48 -18.91
C ARG A 200 41.12 -15.09 -20.04
N ALA A 201 40.77 -16.26 -20.55
CA ALA A 201 41.45 -16.85 -21.71
C ALA A 201 41.20 -16.03 -22.99
N ALA A 202 40.03 -15.40 -23.12
CA ALA A 202 39.73 -14.49 -24.23
C ALA A 202 40.43 -13.15 -24.08
N GLU A 203 40.58 -12.63 -22.85
CA GLU A 203 41.31 -11.40 -22.58
C GLU A 203 42.81 -11.53 -22.87
N HIS A 204 43.43 -12.66 -22.53
CA HIS A 204 44.84 -12.95 -22.89
C HIS A 204 45.06 -13.11 -24.40
N ALA A 205 44.05 -13.52 -25.16
CA ALA A 205 44.13 -13.65 -26.62
C ALA A 205 43.93 -12.31 -27.36
N ALA A 206 43.32 -11.30 -26.71
CA ALA A 206 43.07 -9.98 -27.33
C ALA A 206 44.26 -9.02 -27.23
N PHE A 207 45.28 -9.34 -26.43
CA PHE A 207 46.50 -8.55 -26.25
C PHE A 207 47.73 -9.15 -26.99
N GLN A 208 47.53 -10.16 -27.85
CA GLN A 208 48.54 -10.70 -28.76
C GLN A 208 48.25 -10.22 -30.18
#